data_AF-A0A532F0X2-F1
#
_entry.id   AF-A0A532F0X2-F1
#
_cell.length_a   1.000
_cell.length_b   1.000
_cell.length_c   1.000
_cell.angle_alpha   90.00
_cell.angle_beta   90.00
_cell.angle_gamma   90.00
#
_symmetry.space_group_name_H-M   'P 1'
#
loop_
_entity.id
_entity.type
_entity.pdbx_description
1 polymer ?
#
loop_
_entity_poly.entity_id
_entity_poly.type
_entity_poly.pdbx_seq_one_letter_code
_entity_poly.pdbx_strand_id
1 'polypeptide(L)'
;MELSRTITNELTRLGYPFVYREHDREHPMAGGHYFPREELPELVTWLNAQRRNPLPTSMTVVREASHFQPFGWVRIDTTEAIAAFSEDLVSKRDDRIKQREYARLDASIVAPNRIEVRADRVQRYSLFLNEQLIDSSKPLIVLTNGQVSFDGTVTPSLETLLKQARLRQDSRQLFPIHLAIQVQTQP
;
A
#
# COMPACT_ATOMS: atom_id res chain seq x y z
N MET A 1 2.43 -26.70 -2.32
CA MET A 1 3.59 -26.42 -3.20
C MET A 1 3.23 -25.53 -4.38
N GLU A 2 2.12 -25.75 -5.10
CA GLU A 2 1.74 -24.91 -6.26
C GLU A 2 1.60 -23.41 -5.94
N LEU A 3 0.96 -23.05 -4.83
CA LEU A 3 0.76 -21.65 -4.44
C LEU A 3 2.08 -20.87 -4.28
N SER A 4 3.06 -21.43 -3.57
CA SER A 4 4.36 -20.77 -3.33
C SER A 4 5.12 -20.53 -4.64
N ARG A 5 5.03 -21.46 -5.59
CA ARG A 5 5.62 -21.32 -6.93
C ARG A 5 4.89 -20.26 -7.77
N THR A 6 3.57 -20.20 -7.68
CA THR A 6 2.78 -19.13 -8.33
C THR A 6 3.15 -17.75 -7.80
N ILE A 7 3.30 -17.59 -6.48
CA ILE A 7 3.77 -16.34 -5.86
C ILE A 7 5.18 -15.98 -6.35
N THR A 8 6.08 -16.98 -6.43
CA THR A 8 7.46 -16.80 -6.91
C THR A 8 7.50 -16.28 -8.35
N ASN A 9 6.68 -16.84 -9.23
CA ASN A 9 6.56 -16.39 -10.61
C ASN A 9 6.04 -14.95 -10.70
N GLU A 10 5.08 -14.59 -9.85
CA GLU A 10 4.52 -13.24 -9.82
C GLU A 10 5.53 -12.21 -9.28
N LEU A 11 6.26 -12.53 -8.21
CA LEU A 11 7.33 -11.67 -7.68
C LEU A 11 8.44 -11.47 -8.73
N THR A 12 8.77 -12.52 -9.48
CA THR A 12 9.73 -12.45 -10.60
C THR A 12 9.21 -11.53 -11.70
N ARG A 13 7.95 -11.70 -12.12
CA ARG A 13 7.29 -10.87 -13.14
C ARG A 13 7.26 -9.39 -12.75
N LEU A 14 7.08 -9.11 -11.46
CA LEU A 14 7.06 -7.75 -10.91
C LEU A 14 8.48 -7.19 -10.64
N GLY A 15 9.53 -8.00 -10.77
CA GLY A 15 10.91 -7.59 -10.56
C GLY A 15 11.27 -7.34 -9.10
N TYR A 16 10.54 -7.92 -8.14
CA TYR A 16 10.86 -7.78 -6.73
C TYR A 16 12.06 -8.65 -6.34
N PRO A 17 12.99 -8.15 -5.50
CA PRO A 17 14.04 -8.98 -4.93
C PRO A 17 13.45 -9.92 -3.88
N PHE A 18 13.66 -11.22 -4.05
CA PHE A 18 13.29 -12.24 -3.07
C PHE A 18 14.27 -13.41 -3.09
N VAL A 19 14.22 -14.24 -2.06
CA VAL A 19 14.88 -15.54 -2.02
C VAL A 19 13.79 -16.58 -1.82
N TYR A 20 13.71 -17.56 -2.72
CA TYR A 20 12.79 -18.68 -2.60
C TYR A 20 13.56 -19.96 -2.27
N ARG A 21 13.20 -20.59 -1.15
CA ARG A 21 13.70 -21.90 -0.73
C ARG A 21 12.49 -22.78 -0.41
N GLU A 22 12.43 -23.93 -1.05
CA GLU A 22 11.44 -24.97 -0.77
C GLU A 22 12.17 -26.13 -0.08
N HIS A 23 11.61 -26.66 1.01
CA HIS A 23 12.16 -27.80 1.74
C HIS A 23 11.11 -28.89 1.92
N ASP A 24 11.57 -30.12 2.04
CA ASP A 24 10.78 -31.34 2.26
C ASP A 24 10.76 -31.80 3.73
N ARG A 25 11.37 -31.01 4.62
CA ARG A 25 11.47 -31.33 6.05
C ARG A 25 10.13 -31.21 6.77
N GLU A 26 10.00 -31.94 7.87
CA GLU A 26 8.84 -31.92 8.77
C GLU A 26 9.24 -31.60 10.21
N HIS A 27 8.42 -30.78 10.89
CA HIS A 27 8.53 -30.49 12.31
C HIS A 27 7.49 -31.28 13.12
N PRO A 28 7.84 -31.92 14.25
CA PRO A 28 6.93 -32.81 14.99
C PRO A 28 5.58 -32.21 15.39
N MET A 29 5.53 -30.89 15.64
CA MET A 29 4.29 -30.19 16.02
C MET A 29 3.69 -29.33 14.90
N ALA A 30 4.45 -29.01 13.86
CA ALA A 30 4.05 -28.02 12.84
C ALA A 30 4.00 -28.61 11.41
N GLY A 31 4.29 -29.90 11.25
CA GLY A 31 4.40 -30.56 9.96
C GLY A 31 5.39 -29.83 9.05
N GLY A 32 5.07 -29.70 7.76
CA GLY A 32 5.85 -28.92 6.80
C GLY A 32 5.70 -27.39 6.92
N HIS A 33 4.82 -26.88 7.79
CA HIS A 33 4.57 -25.44 7.97
C HIS A 33 5.44 -24.84 9.08
N TYR A 34 6.76 -24.90 8.90
CA TYR A 34 7.70 -24.29 9.85
C TYR A 34 8.86 -23.63 9.11
N PHE A 35 9.57 -22.72 9.80
CA PHE A 35 10.80 -22.14 9.28
C PHE A 35 12.01 -22.91 9.86
N PRO A 36 12.89 -23.51 9.04
CA PRO A 36 14.06 -24.23 9.53
C PRO A 36 15.01 -23.32 10.30
N ARG A 37 15.37 -23.72 11.53
CA ARG A 37 16.23 -22.92 12.40
C ARG A 37 17.61 -22.68 11.77
N GLU A 38 18.09 -23.62 10.97
CA GLU A 38 19.39 -23.56 10.30
C GLU A 38 19.45 -22.44 9.24
N GLU A 39 18.30 -22.01 8.71
CA GLU A 39 18.21 -20.95 7.70
C GLU A 39 18.14 -19.54 8.33
N LEU A 40 18.00 -19.44 9.66
CA LEU A 40 17.89 -18.15 10.36
C LEU A 40 19.11 -17.22 10.14
N PRO A 41 20.37 -17.67 10.18
CA PRO A 41 21.51 -16.78 9.97
C PRO A 41 21.52 -16.12 8.59
N GLU A 42 21.17 -16.87 7.54
CA GLU A 42 21.08 -16.34 6.18
C GLU A 42 19.91 -15.36 6.05
N LEU A 43 18.74 -15.70 6.62
CA LEU A 43 17.59 -14.80 6.64
C LEU A 43 17.91 -13.46 7.33
N VAL A 44 18.55 -13.51 8.51
CA VAL A 44 18.95 -12.30 9.25
C VAL A 44 19.94 -11.47 8.43
N THR A 45 20.91 -12.11 7.80
CA THR A 45 21.88 -11.43 6.92
C THR A 45 21.18 -10.73 5.77
N TRP A 46 20.26 -11.42 5.10
CA TRP A 46 19.49 -10.87 4.00
C TRP A 46 18.60 -9.70 4.43
N LEU A 47 17.87 -9.83 5.55
CA LEU A 47 17.03 -8.76 6.11
C LEU A 47 17.85 -7.51 6.47
N ASN A 48 19.03 -7.71 7.08
CA ASN A 48 19.93 -6.60 7.45
C ASN A 48 20.53 -5.88 6.23
N ALA A 49 20.62 -6.54 5.07
CA ALA A 49 21.04 -5.91 3.83
C ALA A 49 19.93 -5.08 3.17
N GLN A 50 18.65 -5.35 3.48
CA GLN A 50 17.54 -4.62 2.88
C GLN A 50 17.46 -3.18 3.42
N ARG A 51 17.08 -2.25 2.55
CA ARG A 51 16.81 -0.86 2.91
C ARG A 51 15.44 -0.48 2.40
N ARG A 52 14.55 -0.12 3.32
CA ARG A 52 13.23 0.43 2.95
C ARG A 52 13.38 1.88 2.50
N ASN A 53 12.86 2.20 1.32
CA ASN A 53 12.55 3.57 0.93
C ASN A 53 11.26 4.01 1.67
N PRO A 54 11.32 4.95 2.63
CA PRO A 54 10.14 5.38 3.38
C PRO A 54 9.18 6.24 2.54
N LEU A 55 9.65 6.82 1.44
CA LEU A 55 8.95 7.81 0.63
C LEU A 55 9.15 7.48 -0.88
N PRO A 56 8.65 6.34 -1.37
CA PRO A 56 8.73 6.00 -2.79
C PRO A 56 7.90 6.99 -3.61
N THR A 57 8.37 7.39 -4.79
CA THR A 57 7.64 8.33 -5.66
C THR A 57 6.41 7.70 -6.32
N SER A 58 6.36 6.37 -6.40
CA SER A 58 5.23 5.61 -6.96
C SER A 58 4.82 4.48 -6.03
N MET A 59 3.54 4.20 -5.96
CA MET A 59 2.99 3.07 -5.21
C MET A 59 1.68 2.55 -5.79
N THR A 60 1.45 1.27 -5.57
CA THR A 60 0.17 0.59 -5.83
C THR A 60 -0.39 0.09 -4.52
N VAL A 61 -1.63 0.46 -4.22
CA VAL A 61 -2.38 -0.05 -3.08
C VAL A 61 -3.58 -0.81 -3.60
N VAL A 62 -3.70 -2.07 -3.20
CA VAL A 62 -4.88 -2.92 -3.45
C VAL A 62 -5.47 -3.29 -2.09
N ARG A 63 -6.78 -3.10 -1.93
CA ARG A 63 -7.51 -3.39 -0.69
C ARG A 63 -8.85 -4.04 -0.96
N GLU A 64 -9.24 -4.84 0.01
CA GLU A 64 -10.58 -5.35 0.23
C GLU A 64 -11.25 -4.52 1.36
N ALA A 65 -12.55 -4.70 1.58
CA ALA A 65 -13.38 -3.80 2.38
C ALA A 65 -13.10 -3.80 3.89
N SER A 66 -12.37 -4.79 4.44
CA SER A 66 -12.09 -4.86 5.88
C SER A 66 -10.84 -4.10 6.33
N HIS A 67 -9.97 -3.66 5.41
CA HIS A 67 -8.68 -3.04 5.76
C HIS A 67 -8.34 -1.79 4.91
N PHE A 68 -8.50 -0.60 5.50
CA PHE A 68 -8.16 0.68 4.87
C PHE A 68 -7.03 1.45 5.58
N GLN A 69 -6.05 0.73 6.13
CA GLN A 69 -4.88 1.35 6.76
C GLN A 69 -4.01 2.08 5.72
N PRO A 70 -3.37 3.20 6.11
CA PRO A 70 -2.43 3.90 5.24
C PRO A 70 -1.31 2.99 4.74
N PHE A 71 -0.84 3.24 3.52
CA PHE A 71 0.34 2.61 2.94
C PHE A 71 1.25 3.68 2.35
N GLY A 72 2.43 3.88 2.94
CA GLY A 72 3.29 5.01 2.61
C GLY A 72 2.53 6.35 2.74
N TRP A 73 2.60 7.18 1.71
CA TRP A 73 1.94 8.49 1.68
C TRP A 73 0.50 8.47 1.14
N VAL A 74 -0.14 7.30 0.97
CA VAL A 74 -1.56 7.24 0.55
C VAL A 74 -2.42 6.39 1.48
N ARG A 75 -3.74 6.59 1.40
CA ARG A 75 -4.76 5.74 2.02
C ARG A 75 -6.03 5.77 1.19
N ILE A 76 -6.66 4.62 0.97
CA ILE A 76 -8.03 4.55 0.47
C ILE A 76 -8.95 4.84 1.66
N ASP A 77 -9.83 5.85 1.55
CA ASP A 77 -10.73 6.23 2.66
C ASP A 77 -12.10 5.56 2.53
N THR A 78 -12.66 5.55 1.32
CA THR A 78 -13.96 4.92 1.02
C THR A 78 -13.95 4.32 -0.39
N THR A 79 -14.76 3.28 -0.58
CA THR A 79 -14.83 2.50 -1.81
C THR A 79 -16.28 2.31 -2.23
N GLU A 80 -16.47 1.86 -3.46
CA GLU A 80 -17.70 1.17 -3.84
C GLU A 80 -17.83 -0.17 -3.10
N ALA A 81 -18.89 -0.93 -3.38
CA ALA A 81 -19.01 -2.28 -2.84
C ALA A 81 -17.92 -3.18 -3.45
N ILE A 82 -17.02 -3.67 -2.60
CA ILE A 82 -15.90 -4.54 -2.97
C ILE A 82 -15.92 -5.81 -2.11
N ALA A 83 -15.05 -6.76 -2.44
CA ALA A 83 -14.83 -7.97 -1.67
C ALA A 83 -14.50 -7.66 -0.19
N ALA A 84 -15.04 -8.44 0.74
CA ALA A 84 -14.72 -8.34 2.17
C ALA A 84 -14.24 -9.69 2.71
N PHE A 85 -13.10 -9.74 3.38
CA PHE A 85 -12.71 -10.95 4.12
C PHE A 85 -13.39 -10.94 5.50
N SER A 86 -14.33 -11.87 5.73
CA SER A 86 -14.91 -12.03 7.07
C SER A 86 -13.91 -12.68 8.02
N GLU A 87 -13.93 -12.28 9.29
CA GLU A 87 -13.17 -12.95 10.36
C GLU A 87 -13.63 -14.40 10.58
N ASP A 88 -14.84 -14.75 10.11
CA ASP A 88 -15.32 -16.13 10.09
C ASP A 88 -14.62 -16.93 8.97
N LEU A 89 -13.54 -17.62 9.34
CA LEU A 89 -12.74 -18.50 8.49
C LEU A 89 -13.54 -19.69 7.88
N VAL A 90 -14.80 -19.87 8.28
CA VAL A 90 -15.68 -20.95 7.81
C VAL A 90 -16.72 -20.45 6.80
N SER A 91 -16.97 -19.13 6.73
CA SER A 91 -18.02 -18.56 5.88
C SER A 91 -17.50 -18.07 4.52
N LYS A 92 -17.46 -19.04 3.59
CA LYS A 92 -17.93 -18.94 2.20
C LYS A 92 -17.64 -17.63 1.44
N ARG A 93 -16.71 -17.76 0.48
CA ARG A 93 -16.97 -17.49 -0.96
C ARG A 93 -17.86 -16.26 -1.24
N ASP A 94 -17.46 -15.08 -0.75
CA ASP A 94 -17.98 -13.82 -1.29
C ASP A 94 -17.73 -13.86 -2.81
N ASP A 95 -18.79 -13.72 -3.61
CA ASP A 95 -18.68 -13.77 -5.06
C ASP A 95 -17.75 -12.66 -5.58
N ARG A 96 -17.66 -11.54 -4.85
CA ARG A 96 -16.70 -10.47 -5.12
C ARG A 96 -15.25 -10.90 -4.89
N ILE A 97 -14.98 -11.77 -3.92
CA ILE A 97 -13.63 -12.37 -3.75
C ILE A 97 -13.30 -13.24 -4.96
N LYS A 98 -14.23 -14.06 -5.45
CA LYS A 98 -14.00 -14.89 -6.64
C LYS A 98 -13.80 -14.04 -7.90
N GLN A 99 -14.57 -12.96 -8.03
CA GLN A 99 -14.50 -12.00 -9.12
C GLN A 99 -13.31 -11.03 -8.98
N ARG A 100 -12.57 -11.10 -7.86
CA ARG A 100 -11.40 -10.25 -7.55
C ARG A 100 -11.74 -8.76 -7.58
N GLU A 101 -12.91 -8.41 -7.08
CA GLU A 101 -13.39 -7.03 -6.98
C GLU A 101 -12.74 -6.37 -5.77
N TYR A 102 -11.55 -5.80 -6.00
CA TYR A 102 -10.79 -5.06 -5.00
C TYR A 102 -10.71 -3.58 -5.39
N ALA A 103 -10.61 -2.71 -4.39
CA ALA A 103 -10.26 -1.33 -4.63
C ALA A 103 -8.77 -1.23 -4.94
N ARG A 104 -8.43 -0.43 -5.96
CA ARG A 104 -7.05 -0.18 -6.37
C ARG A 104 -6.77 1.30 -6.49
N LEU A 105 -5.62 1.71 -5.97
CA LEU A 105 -5.08 3.06 -6.07
C LEU A 105 -3.63 2.96 -6.54
N ASP A 106 -3.34 3.40 -7.76
CA ASP A 106 -1.97 3.63 -8.21
C ASP A 106 -1.68 5.13 -8.11
N ALA A 107 -0.68 5.52 -7.33
CA ALA A 107 -0.33 6.93 -7.11
C ALA A 107 1.14 7.17 -7.43
N SER A 108 1.44 8.25 -8.15
CA SER A 108 2.80 8.61 -8.55
C SER A 108 3.02 10.12 -8.51
N ILE A 109 4.14 10.55 -7.94
CA ILE A 109 4.67 11.90 -8.08
C ILE A 109 5.44 11.93 -9.40
N VAL A 110 4.81 12.47 -10.44
CA VAL A 110 5.34 12.43 -11.82
C VAL A 110 6.20 13.64 -12.18
N ALA A 111 6.05 14.73 -11.43
CA ALA A 111 6.85 15.94 -11.52
C ALA A 111 6.79 16.70 -10.18
N PRO A 112 7.64 17.71 -9.95
CA PRO A 112 7.53 18.56 -8.77
C PRO A 112 6.10 19.08 -8.61
N ASN A 113 5.51 18.87 -7.42
CA ASN A 113 4.14 19.29 -7.12
C ASN A 113 3.07 18.75 -8.10
N ARG A 114 3.33 17.61 -8.75
CA ARG A 114 2.36 16.96 -9.63
C ARG A 114 2.09 15.50 -9.23
N ILE A 115 0.90 15.36 -8.68
CA ILE A 115 0.09 14.20 -8.32
C ILE A 115 -0.56 13.45 -9.48
N GLU A 116 -0.18 12.23 -9.88
CA GLU A 116 -1.05 11.42 -10.74
C GLU A 116 -1.55 10.18 -10.00
N VAL A 117 -2.87 9.98 -10.02
CA VAL A 117 -3.56 8.90 -9.33
C VAL A 117 -4.50 8.19 -10.30
N ARG A 118 -4.42 6.87 -10.35
CA ARG A 118 -5.44 6.01 -10.96
C ARG A 118 -6.22 5.30 -9.85
N ALA A 119 -7.52 5.45 -9.87
CA ALA A 119 -8.45 4.95 -8.88
C ALA A 119 -9.47 4.02 -9.54
N ASP A 120 -9.59 2.79 -9.02
CA ASP A 120 -10.57 1.79 -9.43
C ASP A 120 -11.35 1.32 -8.20
N ARG A 121 -12.69 1.43 -8.23
CA ARG A 121 -13.62 1.18 -7.11
C ARG A 121 -13.32 2.00 -5.85
N VAL A 122 -12.58 3.10 -5.97
CA VAL A 122 -12.28 4.04 -4.87
C VAL A 122 -13.16 5.27 -5.03
N GLN A 123 -13.88 5.65 -3.97
CA GLN A 123 -14.71 6.85 -3.94
C GLN A 123 -13.95 8.03 -3.32
N ARG A 124 -13.10 7.77 -2.33
CA ARG A 124 -12.30 8.79 -1.65
C ARG A 124 -10.96 8.21 -1.25
N TYR A 125 -9.92 9.02 -1.35
CA TYR A 125 -8.59 8.69 -0.84
C TYR A 125 -7.92 9.89 -0.19
N SER A 126 -6.90 9.60 0.60
CA SER A 126 -6.08 10.60 1.29
C SER A 126 -4.64 10.51 0.81
N LEU A 127 -4.03 11.68 0.61
CA LEU A 127 -2.61 11.89 0.41
C LEU A 127 -1.99 12.49 1.67
N PHE A 128 -0.87 11.96 2.11
CA PHE A 128 -0.11 12.44 3.27
C PHE A 128 1.24 12.95 2.79
N LEU A 129 1.45 14.26 2.82
CA LEU A 129 2.57 14.90 2.13
C LEU A 129 3.54 15.58 3.12
N ASN A 130 4.76 15.78 2.68
CA ASN A 130 5.81 16.52 3.38
C ASN A 130 6.78 17.16 2.37
N GLU A 131 7.73 17.96 2.88
CA GLU A 131 8.71 18.69 2.05
C GLU A 131 9.70 17.80 1.27
N GLN A 132 9.75 16.50 1.56
CA GLN A 132 10.55 15.56 0.77
C GLN A 132 9.80 15.05 -0.46
N LEU A 133 8.47 15.14 -0.47
CA LEU A 133 7.61 14.70 -1.57
C LEU A 133 7.21 15.87 -2.49
N ILE A 134 6.93 17.04 -1.93
CA ILE A 134 6.45 18.25 -2.62
C ILE A 134 7.05 19.51 -2.00
N ASP A 135 7.02 20.63 -2.70
CA ASP A 135 7.36 21.96 -2.17
C ASP A 135 6.08 22.68 -1.74
N SER A 136 5.82 22.83 -0.44
CA SER A 136 4.53 23.39 0.03
C SER A 136 4.36 24.88 -0.25
N SER A 137 5.42 25.58 -0.64
CA SER A 137 5.35 26.98 -1.07
C SER A 137 4.75 27.16 -2.46
N LYS A 138 4.63 26.07 -3.23
CA LYS A 138 4.07 26.05 -4.59
C LYS A 138 2.71 25.36 -4.62
N PRO A 139 1.83 25.73 -5.57
CA PRO A 139 0.60 24.99 -5.83
C PRO A 139 0.90 23.53 -6.15
N LEU A 140 0.06 22.63 -5.64
CA LEU A 140 0.02 21.21 -5.93
C LEU A 140 -1.13 20.93 -6.90
N ILE A 141 -0.83 20.19 -7.96
CA ILE A 141 -1.84 19.67 -8.88
C ILE A 141 -1.96 18.17 -8.65
N VAL A 142 -3.18 17.68 -8.45
CA VAL A 142 -3.50 16.25 -8.41
C VAL A 142 -4.47 15.93 -9.53
N LEU A 143 -4.10 14.94 -10.34
CA LEU A 143 -4.97 14.34 -11.34
C LEU A 143 -5.42 12.97 -10.84
N THR A 144 -6.73 12.73 -10.85
CA THR A 144 -7.31 11.41 -10.63
C THR A 144 -7.95 10.94 -11.92
N ASN A 145 -7.55 9.77 -12.41
CA ASN A 145 -8.07 9.20 -13.67
C ASN A 145 -7.98 10.18 -14.86
N GLY A 146 -6.89 10.96 -14.91
CA GLY A 146 -6.62 11.95 -15.95
C GLY A 146 -7.36 13.29 -15.79
N GLN A 147 -8.23 13.45 -14.78
CA GLN A 147 -8.95 14.69 -14.50
C GLN A 147 -8.38 15.40 -13.27
N VAL A 148 -8.32 16.74 -13.29
CA VAL A 148 -7.85 17.52 -12.13
C VAL A 148 -8.83 17.33 -10.97
N SER A 149 -8.34 16.73 -9.89
CA SER A 149 -9.10 16.50 -8.66
C SER A 149 -8.70 17.45 -7.53
N PHE A 150 -7.53 18.10 -7.66
CA PHE A 150 -7.11 19.20 -6.81
C PHE A 150 -6.13 20.11 -7.55
N ASP A 151 -6.30 21.42 -7.37
CA ASP A 151 -5.37 22.45 -7.84
C ASP A 151 -5.36 23.58 -6.79
N GLY A 152 -4.25 23.73 -6.09
CA GLY A 152 -4.11 24.75 -5.05
C GLY A 152 -2.92 24.54 -4.13
N THR A 153 -2.75 25.43 -3.17
CA THR A 153 -1.69 25.32 -2.15
C THR A 153 -2.10 24.37 -1.03
N VAL A 154 -1.12 23.65 -0.47
CA VAL A 154 -1.32 22.80 0.71
C VAL A 154 -0.50 23.35 1.88
N THR A 155 -1.12 23.48 3.06
CA THR A 155 -0.45 24.08 4.22
C THR A 155 -0.07 22.99 5.24
N PRO A 156 1.21 22.87 5.63
CA PRO A 156 1.64 22.02 6.73
C PRO A 156 0.96 22.39 8.05
N SER A 157 0.59 21.39 8.86
CA SER A 157 0.03 21.59 10.20
C SER A 157 0.76 20.71 11.23
N LEU A 158 1.12 21.32 12.37
CA LEU A 158 1.69 20.60 13.51
C LEU A 158 0.71 19.57 14.08
N GLU A 159 -0.58 19.90 14.11
CA GLU A 159 -1.62 18.97 14.58
C GLU A 159 -1.66 17.71 13.70
N THR A 160 -1.68 17.88 12.38
CA THR A 160 -1.65 16.78 11.41
C THR A 160 -0.39 15.94 11.59
N LEU A 161 0.77 16.60 11.72
CA LEU A 161 2.05 15.93 11.95
C LEU A 161 2.02 15.02 13.18
N LEU A 162 1.61 15.55 14.33
CA LEU A 162 1.58 14.79 15.58
C LEU A 162 0.58 13.63 15.53
N LYS A 163 -0.59 13.86 14.92
CA LYS A 163 -1.60 12.82 14.71
C LYS A 163 -1.06 11.69 13.83
N GLN A 164 -0.40 12.02 12.71
CA GLN A 164 0.17 11.02 11.81
C GLN A 164 1.37 10.28 12.44
N ALA A 165 2.23 10.98 13.16
CA ALA A 165 3.36 10.38 13.87
C ALA A 165 2.88 9.32 14.88
N ARG A 166 1.83 9.64 15.65
CA ARG A 166 1.22 8.69 16.60
C ARG A 166 0.61 7.47 15.91
N LEU A 167 -0.08 7.66 14.79
CA LEU A 167 -0.75 6.57 14.06
C LEU A 167 0.23 5.64 13.36
N ARG A 168 1.35 6.18 12.85
CA ARG A 168 2.29 5.44 12.00
C ARG A 168 3.46 4.83 12.78
N GLN A 169 3.81 5.43 13.91
CA GLN A 169 4.94 5.01 14.76
C GLN A 169 6.25 4.82 13.97
N ASP A 170 6.46 5.67 12.96
CA ASP A 170 7.58 5.59 12.02
C ASP A 170 8.17 6.99 11.81
N SER A 171 9.34 7.24 12.42
CA SER A 171 10.01 8.55 12.39
C SER A 171 10.46 8.98 10.99
N ARG A 172 10.48 8.06 10.01
CA ARG A 172 10.79 8.37 8.60
C ARG A 172 9.55 8.72 7.78
N GLN A 173 8.34 8.60 8.35
CA GLN A 173 7.06 8.89 7.70
C GLN A 173 6.29 9.95 8.48
N LEU A 174 6.88 11.14 8.54
CA LEU A 174 6.29 12.32 9.15
C LEU A 174 5.57 13.14 8.08
N PHE A 175 4.26 13.33 8.25
CA PHE A 175 3.40 13.98 7.28
C PHE A 175 2.61 15.12 7.92
N PRO A 176 3.07 16.38 7.77
CA PRO A 176 2.35 17.54 8.27
C PRO A 176 1.16 17.95 7.38
N ILE A 177 1.06 17.41 6.16
CA ILE A 177 -0.03 17.71 5.22
C ILE A 177 -0.90 16.47 5.07
N HIS A 178 -2.22 16.65 5.18
CA HIS A 178 -3.22 15.64 4.87
C HIS A 178 -4.22 16.25 3.88
N LEU A 179 -4.24 15.72 2.67
CA LEU A 179 -5.15 16.13 1.61
C LEU A 179 -6.11 14.99 1.30
N ALA A 180 -7.41 15.21 1.48
CA ALA A 180 -8.45 14.26 1.10
C ALA A 180 -8.99 14.62 -0.28
N ILE A 181 -9.10 13.62 -1.16
CA ILE A 181 -9.58 13.75 -2.53
C ILE A 181 -10.83 12.90 -2.71
N GLN A 182 -11.90 13.52 -3.19
CA GLN A 182 -13.08 12.82 -3.67
C GLN A 182 -12.85 12.44 -5.13
N VAL A 183 -13.05 11.16 -5.46
CA VAL A 183 -12.99 10.68 -6.84
C VAL A 183 -14.30 11.10 -7.52
N GLN A 184 -14.19 11.86 -8.60
CA GLN A 184 -15.36 12.19 -9.41
C GLN A 184 -15.79 10.94 -10.17
N THR A 185 -17.03 10.51 -9.96
CA THR A 185 -17.67 9.51 -10.81
C THR A 185 -17.95 10.15 -12.17
N GLN A 186 -17.41 9.58 -13.23
CA GLN A 186 -17.90 9.90 -14.58
C GLN A 186 -19.38 9.45 -14.65
N PRO A 187 -20.28 10.31 -15.15
CA PRO A 187 -21.68 9.95 -15.36
C PRO A 187 -21.86 8.87 -16.43
#